data_AF-A0A958K6G9-F1
#
_entry.id   AF-A0A958K6G9-F1
#
_cell.length_a   1.000
_cell.length_b   1.000
_cell.length_c   1.000
_cell.angle_alpha   90.00
_cell.angle_beta   90.00
_cell.angle_gamma   90.00
#
_symmetry.space_group_name_H-M   'P 1'
#
loop_
_entity.id
_entity.type
_entity.pdbx_description
1 polymer ?
#
loop_
_entity_poly.entity_id
_entity_poly.type
_entity_poly.pdbx_seq_one_letter_code
_entity_poly.pdbx_strand_id
1 'polypeptide(L)'
;KNIHDLKGKKVAFGDFGSTSYHLAPMQLVKEGGLDPKTDIQPINISKHVGWESLKRKNVDALGLKHDMFLSLREKEEHPEMFRVIARGPDLPNDVLVAGNHVSEDVRKRVVAGFETRGEELMQAMLQGVRNAKYKDMRFTSDVADADYDYVRQLYVTLGYPEFAEKMAG
;
A
#
# COMPACT_ATOMS: atom_id res chain seq x y z
N LYS A 1 -8.90 -22.32 -1.70
CA LYS A 1 -7.50 -21.92 -1.54
C LYS A 1 -7.44 -20.77 -0.56
N ASN A 2 -6.58 -20.86 0.43
CA ASN A 2 -6.33 -19.82 1.44
C ASN A 2 -4.82 -19.49 1.43
N ILE A 3 -4.40 -18.64 2.35
CA ILE A 3 -3.01 -18.20 2.44
C ILE A 3 -2.01 -19.32 2.76
N HIS A 4 -2.41 -20.36 3.51
CA HIS A 4 -1.55 -21.49 3.84
C HIS A 4 -1.18 -22.32 2.60
N ASP A 5 -2.03 -22.32 1.57
CA ASP A 5 -1.76 -23.01 0.30
C ASP A 5 -0.61 -22.38 -0.50
N LEU A 6 -0.09 -21.22 -0.06
CA LEU A 6 1.05 -20.56 -0.69
C LEU A 6 2.40 -21.17 -0.32
N LYS A 7 2.45 -22.10 0.65
CA LYS A 7 3.71 -22.72 1.06
C LYS A 7 4.43 -23.40 -0.12
N GLY A 8 5.67 -23.00 -0.37
CA GLY A 8 6.52 -23.42 -1.48
C GLY A 8 6.12 -22.86 -2.85
N LYS A 9 5.13 -21.96 -2.93
CA LYS A 9 4.58 -21.44 -4.19
C LYS A 9 5.25 -20.15 -4.66
N LYS A 10 5.13 -19.87 -5.96
CA LYS A 10 5.60 -18.60 -6.54
C LYS A 10 4.55 -17.53 -6.30
N VAL A 11 4.93 -16.46 -5.63
CA VAL A 11 4.02 -15.34 -5.33
C VAL A 11 4.62 -14.07 -5.92
N ALA A 12 3.86 -13.41 -6.79
CA ALA A 12 4.26 -12.14 -7.37
C ALA A 12 3.91 -10.99 -6.42
N PHE A 13 4.80 -10.01 -6.38
CA PHE A 13 4.63 -8.74 -5.68
C PHE A 13 5.01 -7.62 -6.63
N GLY A 14 4.51 -6.41 -6.35
CA GLY A 14 4.88 -5.21 -7.09
C GLY A 14 6.32 -4.76 -6.85
N ASP A 15 6.58 -3.51 -7.22
CA ASP A 15 7.87 -2.88 -7.07
C ASP A 15 8.37 -2.95 -5.62
N PHE A 16 9.67 -3.21 -5.46
CA PHE A 16 10.30 -3.32 -4.15
C PHE A 16 10.09 -2.02 -3.34
N GLY A 17 9.83 -2.16 -2.05
CA GLY A 17 9.47 -1.05 -1.15
C GLY A 17 8.05 -0.48 -1.32
N SER A 18 7.25 -0.92 -2.29
CA SER A 18 5.87 -0.43 -2.43
C SER A 18 4.99 -0.86 -1.26
N THR A 19 4.41 0.09 -0.52
CA THR A 19 3.56 -0.20 0.65
C THR A 19 2.42 -1.16 0.31
N SER A 20 1.66 -0.88 -0.75
CA SER A 20 0.44 -1.65 -1.05
C SER A 20 0.63 -2.82 -2.00
N TYR A 21 1.74 -2.86 -2.75
CA TYR A 21 2.00 -3.92 -3.72
C TYR A 21 3.12 -4.88 -3.29
N HIS A 22 3.89 -4.53 -2.26
CA HIS A 22 4.98 -5.35 -1.73
C HIS A 22 4.88 -5.52 -0.22
N LEU A 23 5.02 -4.44 0.55
CA LEU A 23 5.12 -4.51 2.02
C LEU A 23 3.87 -5.13 2.67
N ALA A 24 2.68 -4.60 2.36
CA ALA A 24 1.42 -5.07 2.93
C ALA A 24 1.04 -6.49 2.46
N PRO A 25 1.17 -6.87 1.18
CA PRO A 25 0.97 -8.25 0.79
C PRO A 25 1.93 -9.25 1.48
N MET A 26 3.19 -8.87 1.71
CA MET A 26 4.15 -9.71 2.45
C MET A 26 3.75 -9.85 3.93
N GLN A 27 3.24 -8.77 4.54
CA GLN A 27 2.64 -8.81 5.87
C GLN A 27 1.47 -9.78 5.95
N LEU A 28 0.60 -9.82 4.93
CA LEU A 28 -0.52 -10.77 4.91
C LEU A 28 -0.06 -12.22 4.89
N VAL A 29 1.02 -12.53 4.16
CA VAL A 29 1.62 -13.89 4.17
C VAL A 29 2.07 -14.26 5.58
N LYS A 30 2.73 -13.35 6.29
CA LYS A 30 3.14 -13.54 7.69
C LYS A 30 1.96 -13.71 8.65
N GLU A 31 0.94 -12.87 8.54
CA GLU A 31 -0.29 -12.97 9.34
C GLU A 31 -1.04 -14.28 9.05
N GLY A 32 -0.91 -14.77 7.82
CA GLY A 32 -1.34 -16.10 7.39
C GLY A 32 -0.48 -17.26 7.91
N GLY A 33 0.50 -17.01 8.78
CA GLY A 33 1.33 -18.04 9.42
C GLY A 33 2.43 -18.63 8.53
N LEU A 34 2.79 -17.98 7.42
CA LEU A 34 3.92 -18.36 6.57
C LEU A 34 5.02 -17.30 6.65
N ASP A 35 6.29 -17.70 6.70
CA ASP A 35 7.38 -16.73 6.55
C ASP A 35 7.44 -16.25 5.08
N PRO A 36 7.19 -14.95 4.80
CA PRO A 36 7.17 -14.43 3.43
C PRO A 36 8.53 -14.51 2.71
N LYS A 37 9.63 -14.76 3.44
CA LYS A 37 10.99 -14.86 2.91
C LYS A 37 11.41 -16.30 2.64
N THR A 38 10.89 -17.26 3.40
CA THR A 38 11.38 -18.66 3.35
C THR A 38 10.31 -19.69 3.04
N ASP A 39 9.04 -19.45 3.40
CA ASP A 39 7.95 -20.39 3.11
C ASP A 39 7.33 -20.18 1.72
N ILE A 40 7.66 -19.11 1.00
CA ILE A 40 7.21 -18.84 -0.38
C ILE A 40 8.39 -18.52 -1.29
N GLN A 41 8.15 -18.47 -2.60
CA GLN A 41 9.10 -17.97 -3.60
C GLN A 41 8.64 -16.58 -4.07
N PRO A 42 9.08 -15.49 -3.42
CA PRO A 42 8.64 -14.15 -3.78
C PRO A 42 9.32 -13.68 -5.07
N ILE A 43 8.56 -13.00 -5.94
CA ILE A 43 9.08 -12.38 -7.17
C ILE A 43 8.55 -10.94 -7.26
N ASN A 44 9.45 -9.95 -7.25
CA ASN A 44 9.09 -8.56 -7.49
C ASN A 44 9.07 -8.26 -8.99
N ILE A 45 7.89 -7.95 -9.51
CA ILE A 45 7.64 -7.61 -10.92
C ILE A 45 6.59 -6.51 -10.99
N SER A 46 6.52 -5.79 -12.11
CA SER A 46 5.47 -4.78 -12.26
C SER A 46 4.08 -5.44 -12.14
N LYS A 47 3.14 -4.73 -11.52
CA LYS A 47 1.76 -5.18 -11.29
C LYS A 47 1.04 -5.72 -12.54
N HIS A 48 1.30 -5.14 -13.72
CA HIS A 48 0.72 -5.59 -14.98
C HIS A 48 1.32 -6.94 -15.42
N VAL A 49 2.64 -7.09 -15.31
CA VAL A 49 3.32 -8.36 -15.61
C VAL A 49 2.91 -9.43 -14.60
N GLY A 50 2.73 -9.05 -13.33
CA GLY A 50 2.21 -9.92 -12.28
C GLY A 50 0.81 -10.45 -12.58
N TRP A 51 -0.10 -9.59 -13.02
CA TRP A 51 -1.45 -9.98 -13.42
C TRP A 51 -1.46 -10.98 -14.58
N GLU A 52 -0.69 -10.68 -15.64
CA GLU A 52 -0.54 -11.58 -16.78
C GLU A 52 0.15 -12.91 -16.41
N SER A 53 1.09 -12.87 -15.47
CA SER A 53 1.74 -14.08 -14.95
C SER A 53 0.78 -14.95 -14.15
N LEU A 54 -0.13 -14.34 -13.39
CA LEU A 54 -1.19 -15.06 -12.66
C LEU A 54 -2.16 -15.74 -13.63
N LYS A 55 -2.59 -15.03 -14.69
CA LYS A 55 -3.43 -15.57 -15.77
C LYS A 55 -2.81 -16.81 -16.41
N ARG A 56 -1.51 -16.74 -16.69
CA ARG A 56 -0.72 -17.82 -17.31
C ARG A 56 -0.30 -18.92 -16.32
N LYS A 57 -0.66 -18.80 -15.04
CA LYS A 57 -0.25 -19.71 -13.96
C LYS A 57 1.27 -19.84 -13.80
N ASN A 58 2.02 -18.80 -14.19
CA ASN A 58 3.46 -18.70 -13.95
C ASN A 58 3.76 -18.37 -12.48
N VAL A 59 2.79 -17.76 -11.80
CA VAL A 59 2.76 -17.54 -10.36
C VAL A 59 1.43 -18.06 -9.80
N ASP A 60 1.43 -18.49 -8.55
CA ASP A 60 0.27 -19.06 -7.87
C ASP A 60 -0.60 -18.00 -7.20
N ALA A 61 -0.02 -16.84 -6.88
CA ALA A 61 -0.70 -15.69 -6.27
C ALA A 61 0.00 -14.37 -6.62
N LEU A 62 -0.71 -13.26 -6.41
CA LEU A 62 -0.23 -11.90 -6.68
C LEU A 62 -0.74 -10.94 -5.59
N GLY A 63 0.17 -10.14 -5.04
CA GLY A 63 -0.17 -9.02 -4.14
C GLY A 63 -0.59 -7.77 -4.90
N LEU A 64 -1.79 -7.23 -4.61
CA LEU A 64 -2.33 -6.01 -5.23
C LEU A 64 -3.09 -5.16 -4.22
N LYS A 65 -3.26 -3.87 -4.55
CA LYS A 65 -4.35 -3.05 -4.00
C LYS A 65 -5.71 -3.63 -4.41
N HIS A 66 -6.70 -3.49 -3.51
CA HIS A 66 -8.03 -4.07 -3.72
C HIS A 66 -8.78 -3.44 -4.91
N ASP A 67 -8.74 -2.12 -5.04
CA ASP A 67 -9.33 -1.37 -6.16
C ASP A 67 -8.73 -1.80 -7.51
N MET A 68 -7.41 -1.98 -7.57
CA MET A 68 -6.73 -2.46 -8.76
C MET A 68 -7.10 -3.91 -9.08
N PHE A 69 -7.22 -4.78 -8.08
CA PHE A 69 -7.71 -6.15 -8.29
C PHE A 69 -9.11 -6.14 -8.90
N LEU A 70 -10.04 -5.33 -8.36
CA LEU A 70 -11.39 -5.21 -8.91
C LEU A 70 -11.36 -4.70 -10.36
N SER A 71 -10.62 -3.62 -10.62
CA SER A 71 -10.51 -3.04 -11.96
C SER A 71 -9.87 -3.96 -13.00
N LEU A 72 -8.88 -4.77 -12.60
CA LEU A 72 -8.27 -5.77 -13.48
C LEU A 72 -9.23 -6.94 -13.73
N ARG A 73 -9.85 -7.47 -12.66
CA ARG A 73 -10.78 -8.61 -12.76
C ARG A 73 -12.00 -8.29 -13.62
N GLU A 74 -12.56 -7.08 -13.51
CA GLU A 74 -13.72 -6.64 -14.30
C GLU A 74 -13.45 -6.60 -15.81
N LYS A 75 -12.19 -6.57 -16.23
CA LYS A 75 -11.77 -6.55 -17.64
C LYS A 75 -11.51 -7.94 -18.22
N GLU A 76 -11.56 -8.99 -17.40
CA GLU A 76 -11.31 -10.36 -17.83
C GLU A 76 -12.60 -11.02 -18.34
N GLU A 77 -12.48 -11.89 -19.34
CA GLU A 77 -13.60 -12.71 -19.84
C GLU A 77 -14.12 -13.70 -18.79
N HIS A 78 -13.23 -14.17 -17.91
CA HIS A 78 -13.49 -15.16 -16.87
C HIS A 78 -13.11 -14.61 -15.47
N PRO A 79 -13.82 -13.59 -14.96
CA PRO A 79 -13.50 -12.94 -13.69
C PRO A 79 -13.54 -13.89 -12.49
N GLU A 80 -14.36 -14.95 -12.54
CA GLU A 80 -14.52 -15.98 -11.51
C GLU A 80 -13.26 -16.79 -11.24
N MET A 81 -12.30 -16.81 -12.18
CA MET A 81 -11.01 -17.46 -11.97
C MET A 81 -10.13 -16.73 -10.94
N PHE A 82 -10.42 -15.46 -10.67
CA PHE A 82 -9.64 -14.62 -9.76
C PHE A 82 -10.40 -14.36 -8.47
N ARG A 83 -9.80 -14.76 -7.35
CA ARG A 83 -10.35 -14.56 -6.01
C ARG A 83 -9.33 -13.99 -5.05
N VAL A 84 -9.85 -13.31 -4.04
CA VAL A 84 -9.08 -12.86 -2.88
C VAL A 84 -8.89 -14.04 -1.93
N ILE A 85 -7.65 -14.30 -1.50
CA ILE A 85 -7.31 -15.35 -0.53
C ILE A 85 -6.90 -14.80 0.85
N ALA A 86 -6.60 -13.50 0.91
CA ALA A 86 -6.36 -12.72 2.12
C ALA A 86 -6.59 -11.23 1.82
N ARG A 87 -7.02 -10.46 2.82
CA ARG A 87 -7.21 -9.00 2.74
C ARG A 87 -6.75 -8.38 4.05
N GLY A 88 -5.91 -7.37 3.97
CA GLY A 88 -5.47 -6.58 5.12
C GLY A 88 -6.42 -5.44 5.46
N PRO A 89 -6.14 -4.71 6.55
CA PRO A 89 -6.81 -3.46 6.84
C PRO A 89 -6.56 -2.43 5.74
N ASP A 90 -7.37 -1.38 5.71
CA ASP A 90 -7.07 -0.23 4.88
C ASP A 90 -5.76 0.41 5.37
N LEU A 91 -4.91 0.79 4.42
CA LEU A 91 -3.65 1.45 4.73
C LEU A 91 -3.93 2.90 5.12
N PRO A 92 -3.16 3.48 6.07
CA PRO A 92 -3.32 4.88 6.44
C PRO A 92 -3.08 5.79 5.22
N ASN A 93 -3.65 6.99 5.30
CA ASN A 93 -3.54 7.99 4.24
C ASN A 93 -2.08 8.43 4.02
N ASP A 94 -1.81 9.05 2.87
CA ASP A 94 -0.54 9.73 2.66
C ASP A 94 -0.41 10.93 3.62
N VAL A 95 0.78 11.12 4.19
CA VAL A 95 1.08 12.22 5.13
C VAL A 95 1.98 13.28 4.54
N LEU A 96 1.74 14.52 4.98
CA LEU A 96 2.70 15.60 4.89
C LEU A 96 3.46 15.69 6.20
N VAL A 97 4.80 15.62 6.13
CA VAL A 97 5.67 15.65 7.31
C VAL A 97 6.48 16.94 7.31
N ALA A 98 6.46 17.65 8.44
CA ALA A 98 7.32 18.80 8.68
C ALA A 98 8.55 18.38 9.50
N GLY A 99 9.74 18.84 9.11
CA GLY A 99 10.96 18.55 9.88
C GLY A 99 10.98 19.28 11.23
N ASN A 100 11.71 18.73 12.21
CA ASN A 100 11.75 19.24 13.59
C ASN A 100 12.30 20.69 13.68
N HIS A 101 13.05 21.14 12.68
CA HIS A 101 13.57 22.51 12.58
C HIS A 101 12.49 23.55 12.24
N VAL A 102 11.30 23.14 11.77
CA VAL A 102 10.21 24.05 11.41
C VAL A 102 9.48 24.46 12.68
N SER A 103 9.47 25.76 13.01
CA SER A 103 8.79 26.27 14.21
C SER A 103 7.31 25.88 14.29
N GLU A 104 6.78 25.75 15.50
CA GLU A 104 5.38 25.40 15.73
C GLU A 104 4.40 26.38 15.06
N ASP A 105 4.70 27.67 15.09
CA ASP A 105 3.88 28.71 14.45
C ASP A 105 3.82 28.57 12.93
N VAL A 106 4.90 28.12 12.29
CA VAL A 106 4.89 27.81 10.86
C VAL A 106 4.03 26.57 10.61
N ARG A 107 4.21 25.50 11.40
CA ARG A 107 3.42 24.27 11.25
C ARG A 107 1.92 24.53 11.39
N LYS A 108 1.50 25.26 12.43
CA LYS A 108 0.10 25.64 12.65
C LYS A 108 -0.48 26.43 11.48
N ARG A 109 0.27 27.39 10.92
CA ARG A 109 -0.17 28.16 9.75
C ARG A 109 -0.34 27.30 8.50
N VAL A 110 0.56 26.34 8.28
CA VAL A 110 0.45 25.40 7.16
C VAL A 110 -0.78 24.49 7.32
N VAL A 111 -0.99 23.91 8.51
CA VAL A 111 -2.18 23.09 8.80
C VAL A 111 -3.46 23.89 8.61
N ALA A 112 -3.56 25.09 9.18
CA ALA A 112 -4.72 25.97 9.01
C ALA A 112 -4.96 26.34 7.53
N GLY A 113 -3.90 26.49 6.74
CA GLY A 113 -4.00 26.71 5.30
C GLY A 113 -4.67 25.52 4.59
N PHE A 114 -4.26 24.29 4.88
CA PHE A 114 -4.88 23.08 4.32
C PHE A 114 -6.33 22.89 4.78
N GLU A 115 -6.64 23.20 6.04
CA GLU A 115 -8.01 23.10 6.55
C GLU A 115 -8.95 24.14 5.93
N THR A 116 -8.51 25.40 5.84
CA THR A 116 -9.36 26.51 5.38
C THR A 116 -9.46 26.59 3.86
N ARG A 117 -8.45 26.12 3.13
CA ARG A 117 -8.38 26.19 1.66
C ARG A 117 -8.26 24.84 0.98
N GLY A 118 -8.53 23.75 1.69
CA GLY A 118 -8.32 22.40 1.18
C GLY A 118 -9.03 22.12 -0.15
N GLU A 119 -10.26 22.59 -0.32
CA GLU A 119 -11.01 22.43 -1.58
C GLU A 119 -10.36 23.21 -2.73
N GLU A 120 -9.97 24.48 -2.51
CA GLU A 120 -9.27 25.31 -3.51
C GLU A 120 -7.95 24.64 -3.95
N LEU A 121 -7.17 24.14 -2.99
CA LEU A 121 -5.92 23.41 -3.24
C LEU A 121 -6.16 22.12 -4.03
N MET A 122 -7.20 21.36 -3.68
CA MET A 122 -7.56 20.14 -4.43
C MET A 122 -7.98 20.48 -5.86
N GLN A 123 -8.80 21.50 -6.08
CA GLN A 123 -9.19 21.92 -7.42
C GLN A 123 -7.98 22.34 -8.26
N ALA A 124 -7.06 23.11 -7.68
CA ALA A 124 -5.82 23.50 -8.34
C ALA A 124 -4.95 22.28 -8.68
N MET A 125 -4.82 21.32 -7.76
CA MET A 125 -4.09 20.07 -8.01
C MET A 125 -4.67 19.27 -9.18
N LEU A 126 -6.00 19.21 -9.29
CA LEU A 126 -6.68 18.42 -10.33
C LEU A 126 -6.60 19.01 -11.74
N GLN A 127 -6.16 20.27 -11.89
CA GLN A 127 -5.87 20.85 -13.21
C GLN A 127 -4.68 20.17 -13.90
N GLY A 128 -3.81 19.49 -13.13
CA GLY A 128 -2.69 18.74 -13.68
C GLY A 128 -3.13 17.45 -14.37
N VAL A 129 -2.73 17.24 -15.63
CA VAL A 129 -3.12 16.08 -16.46
C VAL A 129 -2.83 14.72 -15.79
N ARG A 130 -1.81 14.65 -14.93
CA ARG A 130 -1.41 13.41 -14.21
C ARG A 130 -2.06 13.24 -12.83
N ASN A 131 -2.86 14.21 -12.38
CA ASN A 131 -3.38 14.28 -11.02
C ASN A 131 -4.83 13.78 -10.89
N ALA A 132 -5.46 13.34 -11.99
CA ALA A 132 -6.82 12.79 -11.98
C ALA A 132 -7.02 11.65 -10.95
N LYS A 133 -5.95 10.92 -10.60
CA LYS A 133 -5.95 9.89 -9.55
C LYS A 133 -6.28 10.42 -8.14
N TYR A 134 -6.25 11.73 -7.92
CA TYR A 134 -6.50 12.38 -6.63
C TYR A 134 -7.90 13.02 -6.53
N LYS A 135 -8.79 12.80 -7.50
CA LYS A 135 -10.08 13.49 -7.61
C LYS A 135 -11.00 13.33 -6.39
N ASP A 136 -10.84 12.23 -5.66
CA ASP A 136 -11.65 11.91 -4.47
C ASP A 136 -10.89 12.17 -3.16
N MET A 137 -9.66 12.70 -3.23
CA MET A 137 -8.86 13.01 -2.04
C MET A 137 -9.30 14.31 -1.37
N ARG A 138 -9.07 14.38 -0.06
CA ARG A 138 -9.28 15.55 0.78
C ARG A 138 -8.11 15.69 1.74
N PHE A 139 -7.81 16.92 2.14
CA PHE A 139 -6.89 17.17 3.24
C PHE A 139 -7.63 16.97 4.57
N THR A 140 -6.99 16.25 5.50
CA THR A 140 -7.45 16.08 6.89
C THR A 140 -6.30 16.47 7.81
N SER A 141 -6.63 17.13 8.92
CA SER A 141 -5.66 17.48 9.97
C SER A 141 -5.63 16.46 11.11
N ASP A 142 -6.63 15.59 11.18
CA ASP A 142 -6.69 14.48 12.14
C ASP A 142 -5.81 13.33 11.66
N VAL A 143 -4.53 13.40 12.04
CA VAL A 143 -3.50 12.37 11.80
C VAL A 143 -2.69 12.20 13.07
N ALA A 144 -2.59 10.97 13.54
CA ALA A 144 -1.74 10.59 14.67
C ALA A 144 -0.56 9.72 14.20
N ASP A 145 0.56 9.82 14.92
CA ASP A 145 1.72 8.95 14.72
C ASP A 145 1.37 7.45 14.77
N ALA A 146 0.43 7.09 15.65
CA ALA A 146 -0.02 5.71 15.86
C ALA A 146 -0.79 5.14 14.67
N ASP A 147 -1.37 5.98 13.79
CA ASP A 147 -2.08 5.52 12.59
C ASP A 147 -1.12 4.78 11.62
N TYR A 148 0.19 5.02 11.76
CA TYR A 148 1.25 4.42 10.95
C TYR A 148 1.93 3.22 11.62
N ASP A 149 1.46 2.76 12.78
CA ASP A 149 2.03 1.59 13.46
C ASP A 149 1.92 0.32 12.61
N TYR A 150 0.84 0.16 11.84
CA TYR A 150 0.74 -0.95 10.89
C TYR A 150 1.81 -0.85 9.79
N VAL A 151 2.11 0.36 9.29
CA VAL A 151 3.16 0.58 8.28
C VAL A 151 4.54 0.22 8.83
N ARG A 152 4.84 0.58 10.09
CA ARG A 152 6.06 0.17 10.79
C ARG A 152 6.19 -1.34 10.86
N GLN A 153 5.11 -2.04 11.19
CA GLN A 153 5.09 -3.50 11.28
C GLN A 153 5.42 -4.17 9.92
N LEU A 154 5.08 -3.54 8.80
CA LEU A 154 5.42 -4.07 7.47
C LEU A 154 6.94 -4.16 7.26
N TYR A 155 7.69 -3.15 7.70
CA TYR A 155 9.16 -3.13 7.60
C TYR A 155 9.80 -4.21 8.48
N VAL A 156 9.31 -4.40 9.71
CA VAL A 156 9.75 -5.50 10.60
C VAL A 156 9.58 -6.86 9.91
N THR A 157 8.47 -7.05 9.20
CA THR A 157 8.18 -8.31 8.50
C THR A 157 9.15 -8.62 7.38
N LEU A 158 9.65 -7.59 6.69
CA LEU A 158 10.71 -7.77 5.71
C LEU A 158 12.12 -7.86 6.31
N GLY A 159 12.25 -7.74 7.63
CA GLY A 159 13.53 -7.79 8.33
C GLY A 159 14.28 -6.47 8.37
N TYR A 160 13.56 -5.35 8.30
CA TYR A 160 14.10 -4.00 8.48
C TYR A 160 13.50 -3.32 9.73
N PRO A 161 13.74 -3.86 10.94
CA PRO A 161 13.18 -3.31 12.17
C PRO A 161 13.62 -1.87 12.47
N GLU A 162 14.75 -1.42 11.93
CA GLU A 162 15.26 -0.05 12.06
C GLU A 162 14.29 1.00 11.49
N PHE A 163 13.47 0.64 10.49
CA PHE A 163 12.45 1.53 9.93
C PHE A 163 11.13 1.49 10.72
N ALA A 164 11.03 0.63 11.74
CA ALA A 164 9.90 0.58 12.65
C ALA A 164 10.11 1.42 13.90
N GLU A 165 11.31 1.95 14.12
CA GLU A 165 11.58 2.83 15.25
C GLU A 165 10.80 4.15 15.12
N LYS A 166 10.24 4.62 16.23
CA LYS A 166 9.63 5.94 16.26
C LYS A 166 10.74 6.98 16.11
N MET A 167 10.58 7.88 15.14
CA MET A 167 11.44 9.05 15.04
C MET A 167 11.35 9.81 16.37
N ALA A 168 12.47 9.96 17.06
CA ALA A 168 12.54 10.80 18.26
C ALA A 168 12.15 12.22 17.86
N GLY A 169 11.03 12.70 18.41
CA GLY A 169 10.54 14.07 18.22
C GLY A 169 11.49 15.09 18.81
#